data_AF-A0A428NEB9-F1
#
_entry.id   AF-A0A428NEB9-F1
#
_cell.length_a   1.000
_cell.length_b   1.000
_cell.length_c   1.000
_cell.angle_alpha   90.00
_cell.angle_beta   90.00
_cell.angle_gamma   90.00
#
_symmetry.space_group_name_H-M   'P 1'
#
loop_
_entity.id
_entity.type
_entity.pdbx_description
1 polymer ?
#
loop_
_entity_poly.entity_id
_entity_poly.type
_entity_poly.pdbx_seq_one_letter_code
_entity_poly.pdbx_strand_id
1 'polypeptide(L)'
;MDKADTETHILNNVQQPLKTLQLYRRAALGKKHLFATSTADAAEYFIVNPVPQKHHDTWRPIFYKGDNPKYTSTSTAIARVRRTSMWNSFRLQVGDGVHEIMENKRRKKEQRDYKMKQKFRKWFCMGPTPPKKELEEQKEVEGLVFPVEMKRKGFFSRTLKWELGGQEYRWTGTRRFRSGKTKNWKGISHDFKLVSSDGTVIATLEKDRWATYKRSEKTGQPPNKKKALLGALRIYSLPECNTEDLQLPPKYEGAMNEEALKKKPEVAKLNPKGPHSGNLTEEMIVFTCWIAVEGEHRLRYKIFDLLEEIAEYFKE
;
A
#
# COMPACT_ATOMS: atom_id res chain seq x y z
N MET A 1 -26.22 9.80 44.25
CA MET A 1 -25.28 10.95 44.14
C MET A 1 -23.90 10.51 43.65
N ASP A 2 -23.88 9.56 42.71
CA ASP A 2 -23.48 9.74 41.30
C ASP A 2 -22.29 10.65 40.99
N LYS A 3 -21.10 10.02 41.05
CA LYS A 3 -19.88 10.42 40.33
C LYS A 3 -19.66 9.58 39.07
N ALA A 4 -20.70 8.96 38.52
CA ALA A 4 -20.60 8.00 37.41
C ALA A 4 -20.88 8.60 36.02
N ASP A 5 -21.43 9.81 35.93
CA ASP A 5 -22.01 10.31 34.68
C ASP A 5 -21.07 11.21 33.84
N THR A 6 -19.87 11.52 34.33
CA THR A 6 -18.95 12.44 33.62
C THR A 6 -17.99 11.75 32.64
N GLU A 7 -17.75 10.44 32.75
CA GLU A 7 -16.78 9.73 31.88
C GLU A 7 -17.42 9.10 30.62
N THR A 8 -18.75 9.03 30.55
CA THR A 8 -19.49 8.41 29.44
C THR A 8 -19.89 9.40 28.34
N HIS A 9 -19.65 10.69 28.54
CA HIS A 9 -20.06 11.76 27.60
C HIS A 9 -19.12 11.99 26.41
N ILE A 10 -17.97 11.30 26.31
CA ILE A 10 -16.97 11.57 25.25
C ILE A 10 -17.14 10.69 23.98
N LEU A 11 -18.03 9.67 23.98
CA LEU A 11 -18.01 8.61 22.94
C LEU A 11 -19.26 8.49 22.04
N ASN A 12 -20.09 9.53 21.90
CA ASN A 12 -21.35 9.42 21.14
C ASN A 12 -21.63 10.46 20.05
N ASN A 13 -20.63 11.20 19.55
CA ASN A 13 -20.78 11.80 18.22
C ASN A 13 -20.41 10.74 17.17
N VAL A 14 -21.41 10.02 16.66
CA VAL A 14 -21.24 9.13 15.49
C VAL A 14 -21.05 10.04 14.28
N GLN A 15 -19.82 10.52 14.11
CA GLN A 15 -19.44 11.32 12.95
C GLN A 15 -19.73 10.48 11.70
N GLN A 16 -20.53 11.03 10.79
CA GLN A 16 -20.76 10.39 9.51
C GLN A 16 -19.42 10.31 8.76
N PRO A 17 -19.09 9.18 8.11
CA PRO A 17 -17.85 9.07 7.36
C PRO A 17 -17.87 10.05 6.19
N LEU A 18 -16.80 10.83 6.03
CA LEU A 18 -16.58 11.69 4.88
C LEU A 18 -16.55 10.88 3.59
N LYS A 19 -15.96 9.68 3.65
CA LYS A 19 -15.79 8.81 2.49
C LYS A 19 -15.86 7.34 2.87
N THR A 20 -16.50 6.54 2.02
CA THR A 20 -16.57 5.09 2.18
C THR A 20 -16.08 4.42 0.90
N LEU A 21 -15.12 3.50 1.04
CA LEU A 21 -14.51 2.75 -0.04
C LEU A 21 -14.59 1.25 0.22
N GLN A 22 -15.19 0.52 -0.69
CA GLN A 22 -15.27 -0.93 -0.66
C GLN A 22 -13.97 -1.53 -1.19
N LEU A 23 -13.31 -2.34 -0.36
CA LEU A 23 -12.10 -3.07 -0.71
C LEU A 23 -12.48 -4.38 -1.39
N TYR A 24 -11.98 -4.59 -2.60
CA TYR A 24 -12.15 -5.82 -3.35
C TYR A 24 -10.83 -6.51 -3.67
N ARG A 25 -10.90 -7.83 -3.75
CA ARG A 25 -9.85 -8.69 -4.31
C ARG A 25 -10.20 -9.11 -5.72
N ARG A 26 -9.20 -9.09 -6.59
CA ARG A 26 -9.31 -9.50 -7.99
C ARG A 26 -8.14 -10.39 -8.39
N ALA A 27 -8.42 -11.27 -9.36
CA ALA A 27 -7.50 -12.26 -9.90
C ALA A 27 -7.05 -13.31 -8.86
N ALA A 28 -6.56 -14.44 -9.38
CA ALA A 28 -6.10 -15.54 -8.54
C ALA A 28 -5.02 -15.08 -7.55
N LEU A 29 -5.02 -15.67 -6.35
CA LEU A 29 -4.03 -15.44 -5.30
C LEU A 29 -3.87 -13.98 -4.84
N GLY A 30 -4.82 -13.10 -5.16
CA GLY A 30 -4.78 -11.70 -4.70
C GLY A 30 -3.73 -10.85 -5.42
N LYS A 31 -3.49 -11.15 -6.71
CA LYS A 31 -2.59 -10.35 -7.56
C LYS A 31 -3.06 -8.92 -7.77
N LYS A 32 -4.35 -8.66 -7.62
CA LYS A 32 -4.97 -7.35 -7.85
C LYS A 32 -5.94 -7.03 -6.72
N HIS A 33 -5.93 -5.80 -6.24
CA HIS A 33 -6.94 -5.29 -5.32
C HIS A 33 -7.41 -3.93 -5.81
N LEU A 34 -8.60 -3.52 -5.41
CA LEU A 34 -9.15 -2.22 -5.79
C LEU A 34 -10.05 -1.69 -4.69
N PHE A 35 -10.14 -0.37 -4.62
CA PHE A 35 -11.07 0.37 -3.79
C PHE A 35 -12.04 1.12 -4.69
N ALA A 36 -13.34 0.98 -4.43
CA ALA A 36 -14.39 1.66 -5.17
C ALA A 36 -15.49 2.13 -4.21
N THR A 37 -16.18 3.21 -4.53
CA THR A 37 -17.33 3.71 -3.75
C THR A 37 -18.48 2.71 -3.73
N SER A 38 -18.70 2.01 -4.84
CA SER A 38 -19.71 0.96 -4.95
C SER A 38 -19.29 -0.21 -5.85
N THR A 39 -20.15 -1.22 -5.93
CA THR A 39 -19.95 -2.36 -6.83
C THR A 39 -19.98 -1.98 -8.30
N ALA A 40 -20.80 -0.99 -8.68
CA ALA A 40 -20.96 -0.58 -10.08
C ALA A 40 -19.89 0.42 -10.53
N ASP A 41 -19.32 1.18 -9.60
CA ASP A 41 -18.40 2.26 -9.93
C ASP A 41 -17.02 1.76 -10.38
N ALA A 42 -16.36 2.61 -11.17
CA ALA A 42 -14.94 2.46 -11.47
C ALA A 42 -14.13 2.48 -10.17
N ALA A 43 -13.00 1.77 -10.17
CA ALA A 43 -12.11 1.82 -9.01
C ALA A 43 -11.46 3.21 -8.92
N GLU A 44 -11.55 3.80 -7.74
CA GLU A 44 -10.85 5.05 -7.43
C GLU A 44 -9.38 4.79 -7.14
N TYR A 45 -9.09 3.63 -6.55
CA TYR A 45 -7.71 3.20 -6.33
C TYR A 45 -7.51 1.74 -6.71
N PHE A 46 -6.35 1.44 -7.28
CA PHE A 46 -6.01 0.10 -7.75
C PHE A 46 -4.63 -0.33 -7.25
N ILE A 47 -4.51 -1.60 -6.85
CA ILE A 47 -3.26 -2.17 -6.34
C ILE A 47 -2.88 -3.37 -7.18
N VAL A 48 -1.64 -3.33 -7.69
CA VAL A 48 -0.99 -4.47 -8.32
C VAL A 48 -0.05 -5.10 -7.30
N ASN A 49 -0.37 -6.31 -6.85
CA ASN A 49 0.40 -7.07 -5.87
C ASN A 49 1.16 -8.21 -6.59
N PRO A 50 2.49 -8.21 -6.58
CA PRO A 50 3.25 -9.31 -7.15
C PRO A 50 3.08 -10.58 -6.32
N VAL A 51 2.75 -11.69 -6.99
CA VAL A 51 2.60 -13.04 -6.42
C VAL A 51 3.27 -14.02 -7.38
N PRO A 52 4.11 -14.96 -6.93
CA PRO A 52 4.39 -15.35 -5.53
C PRO A 52 5.37 -14.42 -4.80
N GLN A 53 5.29 -14.42 -3.46
CA GLN A 53 5.99 -13.49 -2.57
C GLN A 53 7.17 -14.14 -1.82
N LYS A 54 7.86 -15.10 -2.48
CA LYS A 54 8.88 -15.97 -1.87
C LYS A 54 9.97 -15.17 -1.13
N HIS A 55 10.54 -14.16 -1.78
CA HIS A 55 11.56 -13.29 -1.17
C HIS A 55 10.99 -11.91 -0.87
N HIS A 56 11.54 -11.25 0.15
CA HIS A 56 11.10 -9.90 0.51
C HIS A 56 11.36 -8.88 -0.59
N ASP A 57 12.45 -9.07 -1.35
CA ASP A 57 12.83 -8.20 -2.47
C ASP A 57 11.91 -8.31 -3.68
N THR A 58 11.20 -9.43 -3.86
CA THR A 58 10.25 -9.59 -4.97
C THR A 58 8.89 -8.97 -4.66
N TRP A 59 8.59 -8.73 -3.38
CA TRP A 59 7.35 -8.08 -2.99
C TRP A 59 7.44 -6.57 -3.16
N ARG A 60 6.97 -6.11 -4.33
CA ARG A 60 6.96 -4.70 -4.75
C ARG A 60 5.57 -4.30 -5.27
N PRO A 61 4.55 -4.19 -4.40
CA PRO A 61 3.25 -3.68 -4.80
C PRO A 61 3.34 -2.25 -5.32
N ILE A 62 2.47 -1.95 -6.28
CA ILE A 62 2.29 -0.61 -6.83
C ILE A 62 0.85 -0.20 -6.62
N PHE A 63 0.67 1.01 -6.12
CA PHE A 63 -0.62 1.66 -5.88
C PHE A 63 -0.85 2.70 -6.98
N TYR A 64 -2.05 2.64 -7.55
CA TYR A 64 -2.49 3.49 -8.63
C TYR A 64 -3.72 4.28 -8.20
N LYS A 65 -3.78 5.52 -8.66
CA LYS A 65 -4.98 6.36 -8.66
C LYS A 65 -5.75 6.08 -9.94
N GLY A 66 -7.04 5.82 -9.82
CA GLY A 66 -7.89 5.35 -10.90
C GLY A 66 -7.93 3.82 -11.04
N ASP A 67 -8.59 3.37 -12.11
CA ASP A 67 -8.90 1.94 -12.30
C ASP A 67 -7.69 1.13 -12.81
N ASN A 68 -7.92 -0.07 -13.32
CA ASN A 68 -6.88 -1.01 -13.69
C ASN A 68 -5.95 -0.43 -14.77
N PRO A 69 -4.65 -0.22 -14.45
CA PRO A 69 -3.71 0.49 -15.32
C PRO A 69 -3.39 -0.25 -16.63
N LYS A 70 -3.82 -1.52 -16.76
CA LYS A 70 -3.71 -2.27 -18.01
C LYS A 70 -4.71 -1.80 -19.08
N TYR A 71 -5.88 -1.31 -18.68
CA TYR A 71 -6.94 -0.91 -19.60
C TYR A 71 -7.24 0.58 -19.55
N THR A 72 -6.84 1.24 -18.46
CA THR A 72 -7.09 2.65 -18.22
C THR A 72 -5.75 3.38 -18.26
N SER A 73 -5.51 4.16 -19.31
CA SER A 73 -4.27 4.93 -19.50
C SER A 73 -4.17 6.14 -18.57
N THR A 74 -5.32 6.63 -18.06
CA THR A 74 -5.37 7.75 -17.10
C THR A 74 -4.94 7.34 -15.69
N SER A 75 -4.72 6.05 -15.43
CA SER A 75 -4.35 5.56 -14.11
C SER A 75 -2.87 5.82 -13.80
N THR A 76 -2.60 6.73 -12.86
CA THR A 76 -1.25 7.13 -12.46
C THR A 76 -0.76 6.32 -11.26
N ALA A 77 0.54 6.02 -11.23
CA ALA A 77 1.13 5.27 -10.12
C ALA A 77 1.56 6.26 -9.02
N ILE A 78 0.83 6.29 -7.92
CA ILE A 78 1.01 7.27 -6.84
C ILE A 78 1.76 6.71 -5.63
N ALA A 79 1.90 5.38 -5.51
CA ALA A 79 2.76 4.83 -4.47
C ALA A 79 3.35 3.47 -4.83
N ARG A 80 4.44 3.13 -4.14
CA ARG A 80 5.03 1.79 -4.15
C ARG A 80 5.55 1.44 -2.79
N VAL A 81 5.58 0.13 -2.51
CA VAL A 81 6.08 -0.36 -1.23
C VAL A 81 7.08 -1.48 -1.41
N ARG A 82 8.01 -1.56 -0.46
CA ARG A 82 8.85 -2.73 -0.23
C ARG A 82 8.72 -3.16 1.21
N ARG A 83 8.92 -4.45 1.46
CA ARG A 83 8.98 -4.98 2.82
C ARG A 83 10.40 -5.38 3.18
N THR A 84 10.67 -5.42 4.48
CA THR A 84 11.82 -6.15 5.01
C THR A 84 11.56 -7.66 5.00
N SER A 85 12.60 -8.47 5.28
CA SER A 85 12.51 -9.94 5.37
C SER A 85 11.29 -10.41 6.19
N MET A 86 11.07 -9.75 7.32
CA MET A 86 9.88 -9.91 8.15
C MET A 86 8.78 -8.94 7.75
N TRP A 87 7.51 -9.38 7.80
CA TRP A 87 6.27 -8.60 7.53
C TRP A 87 5.98 -7.53 8.60
N ASN A 88 7.03 -6.91 9.13
CA ASN A 88 7.01 -6.01 10.27
C ASN A 88 7.44 -4.59 9.90
N SER A 89 8.14 -4.40 8.79
CA SER A 89 8.57 -3.08 8.32
C SER A 89 8.36 -2.96 6.83
N PHE A 90 7.80 -1.82 6.44
CA PHE A 90 7.47 -1.47 5.07
C PHE A 90 8.06 -0.10 4.76
N ARG A 91 8.75 -0.02 3.62
CA ARG A 91 9.30 1.23 3.08
C ARG A 91 8.43 1.64 1.91
N LEU A 92 7.77 2.77 2.07
CA LEU A 92 6.83 3.34 1.13
C LEU A 92 7.50 4.51 0.41
N GLN A 93 7.13 4.70 -0.85
CA GLN A 93 7.37 5.93 -1.58
C GLN A 93 6.04 6.35 -2.18
N VAL A 94 5.64 7.59 -1.93
CA VAL A 94 4.28 8.09 -2.15
C VAL A 94 4.36 9.46 -2.82
N GLY A 95 3.42 9.73 -3.72
CA GLY A 95 3.35 10.92 -4.55
C GLY A 95 3.43 10.59 -6.05
N ASP A 96 3.12 11.59 -6.87
CA ASP A 96 2.91 11.40 -8.33
C ASP A 96 4.21 11.08 -9.07
N GLY A 97 5.35 11.58 -8.58
CA GLY A 97 6.67 11.29 -9.15
C GLY A 97 7.02 9.80 -9.08
N VAL A 98 6.29 8.99 -8.30
CA VAL A 98 6.44 7.54 -8.31
C VAL A 98 6.17 6.97 -9.71
N HIS A 99 5.23 7.53 -10.45
CA HIS A 99 4.94 7.13 -11.82
C HIS A 99 6.15 7.37 -12.74
N GLU A 100 6.71 8.56 -12.70
CA GLU A 100 7.90 8.95 -13.48
C GLU A 100 9.11 8.06 -13.14
N ILE A 101 9.31 7.73 -11.86
CA ILE A 101 10.38 6.78 -11.49
C ILE A 101 10.16 5.40 -12.12
N MET A 102 8.90 4.95 -12.21
CA MET A 102 8.57 3.66 -12.82
C MET A 102 8.80 3.69 -14.33
N GLU A 103 8.46 4.79 -15.01
CA GLU A 103 8.77 4.99 -16.42
C GLU A 103 10.28 5.03 -16.67
N ASN A 104 11.03 5.79 -15.89
CA ASN A 104 12.49 5.87 -15.99
C ASN A 104 13.16 4.50 -15.76
N LYS A 105 12.63 3.69 -14.84
CA LYS A 105 13.10 2.30 -14.66
C LYS A 105 12.82 1.45 -15.89
N ARG A 106 11.68 1.64 -16.55
CA ARG A 106 11.32 0.95 -17.78
C ARG A 106 12.24 1.36 -18.93
N ARG A 107 12.41 2.67 -19.18
CA ARG A 107 13.34 3.23 -20.19
C ARG A 107 14.75 2.67 -20.02
N LYS A 108 15.28 2.71 -18.79
CA LYS A 108 16.61 2.16 -18.45
C LYS A 108 16.72 0.65 -18.72
N LYS A 109 15.65 -0.12 -18.47
CA LYS A 109 15.62 -1.55 -18.76
C LYS A 109 15.62 -1.80 -20.27
N GLU A 110 14.79 -1.09 -21.03
CA GLU A 110 14.70 -1.21 -22.48
C GLU A 110 16.05 -0.87 -23.16
N GLN A 111 16.73 0.18 -22.71
CA GLN A 111 18.09 0.52 -23.15
C GLN A 111 19.10 -0.58 -22.84
N ARG A 112 19.05 -1.16 -21.63
CA ARG A 112 19.95 -2.26 -21.23
C ARG A 112 19.70 -3.52 -22.04
N ASP A 113 18.43 -3.90 -22.20
CA ASP A 113 18.02 -5.08 -22.96
C ASP A 113 18.43 -4.94 -24.43
N TYR A 114 18.29 -3.73 -25.01
CA TYR A 114 18.79 -3.43 -26.35
C TYR A 114 20.31 -3.57 -26.45
N LYS A 115 21.07 -2.96 -25.53
CA LYS A 115 22.54 -3.08 -25.48
C LYS A 115 23.00 -4.54 -25.35
N MET A 116 22.33 -5.33 -24.51
CA MET A 116 22.62 -6.76 -24.35
C MET A 116 22.31 -7.55 -25.63
N LYS A 117 21.18 -7.27 -26.30
CA LYS A 117 20.85 -7.88 -27.60
C LYS A 117 21.88 -7.55 -28.67
N GLN A 118 22.35 -6.29 -28.75
CA GLN A 118 23.39 -5.94 -29.72
C GLN A 118 24.72 -6.63 -29.41
N LYS A 119 25.11 -6.73 -28.13
CA LYS A 119 26.30 -7.49 -27.72
C LYS A 119 26.19 -8.96 -28.11
N PHE A 120 25.04 -9.58 -27.84
CA PHE A 120 24.78 -10.97 -28.23
C PHE A 120 24.86 -11.13 -29.75
N ARG A 121 24.26 -10.24 -30.52
CA ARG A 121 24.30 -10.30 -31.99
C ARG A 121 25.71 -10.11 -32.55
N LYS A 122 26.48 -9.17 -31.99
CA LYS A 122 27.91 -9.01 -32.31
C LYS A 122 28.69 -10.29 -32.00
N TRP A 123 28.39 -10.97 -30.90
CA TRP A 123 29.02 -12.24 -30.53
C TRP A 123 28.68 -13.37 -31.50
N PHE A 124 27.48 -13.36 -32.09
CA PHE A 124 27.06 -14.27 -33.18
C PHE A 124 27.43 -13.77 -34.59
N CYS A 125 28.35 -12.80 -34.73
CA CYS A 125 28.75 -12.20 -36.01
C CYS A 125 27.58 -11.65 -36.85
N MET A 126 26.44 -11.33 -36.22
CA MET A 126 25.28 -10.72 -36.87
C MET A 126 25.42 -9.20 -36.87
N GLY A 127 25.12 -8.55 -38.00
CA GLY A 127 25.15 -7.09 -38.14
C GLY A 127 24.16 -6.37 -37.20
N PRO A 128 24.39 -5.10 -36.81
CA PRO A 128 23.52 -4.38 -35.87
C PRO A 128 22.10 -4.17 -36.45
N THR A 129 21.10 -4.12 -35.57
CA THR A 129 19.70 -3.86 -35.96
C THR A 129 19.23 -2.62 -35.22
N PRO A 130 18.63 -1.64 -35.92
CA PRO A 130 18.12 -0.44 -35.26
C PRO A 130 17.04 -0.79 -34.22
N PRO A 131 16.90 0.02 -33.17
CA PRO A 131 15.89 -0.21 -32.15
C PRO A 131 14.49 -0.09 -32.77
N LYS A 132 13.58 -1.01 -32.43
CA LYS A 132 12.20 -1.00 -32.95
C LYS A 132 11.35 0.17 -32.42
N LYS A 133 11.83 0.85 -31.38
CA LYS A 133 11.22 2.02 -30.74
C LYS A 133 12.35 2.96 -30.35
N GLU A 134 12.11 4.26 -30.42
CA GLU A 134 13.06 5.26 -29.95
C GLU A 134 13.39 5.00 -28.48
N LEU A 135 14.68 4.95 -28.16
CA LEU A 135 15.15 4.72 -26.80
C LEU A 135 15.09 6.04 -26.04
N GLU A 136 13.94 6.32 -25.43
CA GLU A 136 13.74 7.52 -24.63
C GLU A 136 14.80 7.64 -23.52
N GLU A 137 15.28 8.85 -23.30
CA GLU A 137 16.22 9.17 -22.22
C GLU A 137 15.52 9.23 -20.86
N GLN A 138 16.32 9.11 -19.79
CA GLN A 138 15.80 9.27 -18.44
C GLN A 138 15.44 10.75 -18.23
N LYS A 139 14.20 11.00 -17.81
CA LYS A 139 13.73 12.33 -17.43
C LYS A 139 13.97 12.57 -15.95
N GLU A 140 14.11 13.81 -15.54
CA GLU A 140 14.12 14.16 -14.11
C GLU A 140 12.74 13.89 -13.49
N VAL A 141 12.70 13.73 -12.16
CA VAL A 141 11.46 13.44 -11.44
C VAL A 141 10.89 14.76 -10.93
N GLU A 142 9.84 15.25 -11.57
CA GLU A 142 9.22 16.54 -11.28
C GLU A 142 8.22 16.42 -10.13
N GLY A 143 7.41 15.36 -10.11
CA GLY A 143 6.36 15.16 -9.11
C GLY A 143 6.87 14.77 -7.72
N LEU A 144 6.00 14.92 -6.71
CA LEU A 144 6.28 14.55 -5.32
C LEU A 144 6.71 13.08 -5.21
N VAL A 145 7.80 12.83 -4.49
CA VAL A 145 8.19 11.48 -4.04
C VAL A 145 8.68 11.56 -2.61
N PHE A 146 7.78 11.28 -1.68
CA PHE A 146 8.03 11.32 -0.26
C PHE A 146 8.24 9.90 0.31
N PRO A 147 9.33 9.65 1.07
CA PRO A 147 9.56 8.37 1.70
C PRO A 147 8.77 8.25 3.02
N VAL A 148 7.97 7.20 3.17
CA VAL A 148 7.30 6.89 4.44
C VAL A 148 7.75 5.53 4.95
N GLU A 149 7.99 5.40 6.25
CA GLU A 149 8.31 4.12 6.88
C GLU A 149 7.14 3.66 7.75
N MET A 150 6.56 2.52 7.41
CA MET A 150 5.49 1.91 8.20
C MET A 150 6.05 0.71 8.96
N LYS A 151 5.99 0.74 10.28
CA LYS A 151 6.60 -0.26 11.17
C LYS A 151 5.60 -0.83 12.16
N ARG A 152 5.79 -2.09 12.49
CA ARG A 152 5.04 -2.77 13.53
C ARG A 152 5.64 -2.50 14.91
N LYS A 153 4.79 -2.26 15.92
CA LYS A 153 5.22 -2.05 17.32
C LYS A 153 5.55 -3.38 18.03
N GLY A 154 6.59 -4.07 17.58
CA GLY A 154 7.00 -5.39 18.10
C GLY A 154 6.32 -6.55 17.38
N PHE A 155 6.95 -7.73 17.41
CA PHE A 155 6.65 -8.87 16.53
C PHE A 155 5.19 -9.34 16.60
N PHE A 156 4.67 -9.52 17.82
CA PHE A 156 3.30 -10.02 18.06
C PHE A 156 2.22 -8.93 18.07
N SER A 157 2.60 -7.65 18.03
CA SER A 157 1.61 -6.58 17.99
C SER A 157 0.90 -6.55 16.64
N ARG A 158 -0.39 -6.18 16.66
CA ARG A 158 -1.16 -5.91 15.44
C ARG A 158 -1.21 -4.42 15.14
N THR A 159 -0.16 -3.73 15.56
CA THR A 159 -0.09 -2.28 15.55
C THR A 159 0.94 -1.86 14.52
N LEU A 160 0.50 -1.19 13.45
CA LEU A 160 1.38 -0.63 12.43
C LEU A 160 1.34 0.89 12.52
N LYS A 161 2.50 1.48 12.75
CA LYS A 161 2.73 2.92 12.87
C LYS A 161 3.37 3.45 11.60
N TRP A 162 3.00 4.66 11.21
CA TRP A 162 3.66 5.43 10.17
C TRP A 162 3.51 6.92 10.51
N GLU A 163 4.32 7.75 9.88
CA GLU A 163 4.36 9.18 10.15
C GLU A 163 4.26 9.95 8.84
N LEU A 164 3.52 11.05 8.85
CA LEU A 164 3.38 11.96 7.71
C LEU A 164 3.23 13.38 8.26
N GLY A 165 4.05 14.32 7.79
CA GLY A 165 3.99 15.71 8.22
C GLY A 165 4.15 15.92 9.73
N GLY A 166 4.99 15.13 10.40
CA GLY A 166 5.18 15.19 11.85
C GLY A 166 4.07 14.55 12.70
N GLN A 167 2.98 14.08 12.07
CA GLN A 167 1.89 13.39 12.76
C GLN A 167 2.10 11.86 12.72
N GLU A 168 2.08 11.21 13.88
CA GLU A 168 2.06 9.73 13.96
C GLU A 168 0.65 9.20 13.73
N TYR A 169 0.53 8.24 12.82
CA TYR A 169 -0.69 7.47 12.60
C TYR A 169 -0.48 6.00 12.91
N ARG A 170 -1.50 5.37 13.47
CA ARG A 170 -1.44 3.99 13.95
C ARG A 170 -2.64 3.17 13.55
N TRP A 171 -2.42 2.22 12.65
CA TRP A 171 -3.35 1.12 12.44
C TRP A 171 -3.31 0.18 13.63
N THR A 172 -4.45 0.00 14.30
CA THR A 172 -4.64 -0.94 15.39
C THR A 172 -5.73 -1.94 15.02
N GLY A 173 -5.40 -3.23 15.09
CA GLY A 173 -6.40 -4.28 14.91
C GLY A 173 -7.26 -4.42 16.17
N THR A 174 -8.59 -4.33 16.04
CA THR A 174 -9.50 -4.28 17.20
C THR A 174 -10.11 -5.63 17.62
N ARG A 175 -9.59 -6.80 17.19
CA ARG A 175 -10.01 -8.11 17.77
C ARG A 175 -8.93 -9.19 17.93
N ARG A 176 -8.80 -9.67 19.18
CA ARG A 176 -8.84 -11.13 19.46
C ARG A 176 -10.21 -11.63 19.00
N PHE A 177 -10.26 -12.66 18.17
CA PHE A 177 -11.51 -13.37 17.88
C PHE A 177 -12.12 -13.88 19.20
N ARG A 178 -13.21 -13.26 19.69
CA ARG A 178 -14.04 -13.83 20.74
C ARG A 178 -15.43 -14.14 20.19
N SER A 179 -15.82 -15.41 20.30
CA SER A 179 -17.20 -15.87 20.17
C SER A 179 -18.02 -15.42 21.39
N GLY A 180 -19.31 -15.16 21.24
CA GLY A 180 -20.24 -14.93 22.37
C GLY A 180 -21.14 -13.69 22.32
N LYS A 181 -21.88 -13.49 23.42
CA LYS A 181 -22.99 -12.52 23.62
C LYS A 181 -22.61 -11.03 23.58
N THR A 182 -21.32 -10.70 23.53
CA THR A 182 -20.81 -9.32 23.49
C THR A 182 -20.49 -8.82 22.07
N LYS A 183 -20.95 -9.54 21.04
CA LYS A 183 -20.69 -9.30 19.61
C LYS A 183 -21.18 -7.93 19.10
N ASN A 184 -22.08 -7.25 19.82
CA ASN A 184 -22.76 -6.03 19.36
C ASN A 184 -22.63 -4.82 20.33
N TRP A 185 -21.71 -4.85 21.30
CA TRP A 185 -21.45 -3.67 22.13
C TRP A 185 -20.60 -2.64 21.37
N LYS A 186 -21.12 -1.40 21.27
CA LYS A 186 -20.43 -0.25 20.68
C LYS A 186 -19.06 -0.07 21.33
N GLY A 187 -18.03 0.14 20.49
CA GLY A 187 -16.62 0.22 20.91
C GLY A 187 -15.79 -1.05 20.63
N ILE A 188 -16.42 -2.15 20.20
CA ILE A 188 -15.76 -3.44 19.92
C ILE A 188 -16.35 -4.11 18.65
N SER A 189 -16.02 -3.64 17.44
CA SER A 189 -15.98 -4.45 16.19
C SER A 189 -15.58 -3.65 14.93
N HIS A 190 -14.36 -3.11 14.89
CA HIS A 190 -13.70 -2.90 13.60
C HIS A 190 -12.59 -3.95 13.46
N ASP A 191 -12.24 -4.38 12.25
CA ASP A 191 -11.07 -5.25 12.10
C ASP A 191 -9.79 -4.45 12.26
N PHE A 192 -9.79 -3.23 11.71
CA PHE A 192 -8.73 -2.24 11.91
C PHE A 192 -9.31 -0.84 12.12
N LYS A 193 -8.65 -0.05 12.97
CA LYS A 193 -8.86 1.40 13.06
C LYS A 193 -7.53 2.14 12.94
N LEU A 194 -7.55 3.25 12.24
CA LEU A 194 -6.45 4.20 12.17
C LEU A 194 -6.69 5.30 13.19
N VAL A 195 -5.70 5.52 14.04
CA VAL A 195 -5.75 6.52 15.11
C VAL A 195 -4.57 7.48 14.93
N SER A 196 -4.79 8.77 15.10
CA SER A 196 -3.73 9.79 15.14
C SER A 196 -2.98 9.76 16.48
N SER A 197 -1.92 10.57 16.64
CA SER A 197 -1.20 10.69 17.91
C SER A 197 -2.11 11.17 19.05
N ASP A 198 -3.11 11.98 18.71
CA ASP A 198 -4.02 12.63 19.66
C ASP A 198 -5.16 11.70 20.11
N GLY A 199 -5.17 10.46 19.62
CA GLY A 199 -6.19 9.47 19.95
C GLY A 199 -7.46 9.54 19.09
N THR A 200 -7.53 10.47 18.14
CA THR A 200 -8.67 10.63 17.23
C THR A 200 -8.72 9.51 16.20
N VAL A 201 -9.90 8.93 16.00
CA VAL A 201 -10.12 7.89 14.97
C VAL A 201 -10.27 8.56 13.61
N ILE A 202 -9.30 8.32 12.73
CA ILE A 202 -9.24 8.91 11.39
C ILE A 202 -9.99 8.04 10.38
N ALA A 203 -9.83 6.72 10.49
CA ALA A 203 -10.45 5.77 9.57
C ALA A 203 -10.69 4.41 10.24
N THR A 204 -11.63 3.64 9.72
CA THR A 204 -11.90 2.25 10.14
C THR A 204 -12.06 1.35 8.93
N LEU A 205 -11.58 0.12 9.05
CA LEU A 205 -11.85 -0.95 8.09
C LEU A 205 -12.68 -2.04 8.78
N GLU A 206 -13.82 -2.34 8.18
CA GLU A 206 -14.67 -3.47 8.51
C GLU A 206 -14.46 -4.55 7.45
N LYS A 207 -13.84 -5.68 7.80
CA LYS A 207 -13.76 -6.82 6.88
C LYS A 207 -15.08 -7.56 6.91
N ASP A 208 -15.48 -8.03 5.74
CA ASP A 208 -16.59 -8.96 5.67
C ASP A 208 -16.14 -10.31 6.24
N ARG A 209 -16.84 -10.78 7.28
CA ARG A 209 -16.55 -12.05 7.97
C ARG A 209 -16.52 -13.24 7.01
N TRP A 210 -17.29 -13.16 5.92
CA TRP A 210 -17.41 -14.21 4.93
C TRP A 210 -16.68 -13.90 3.62
N ALA A 211 -15.83 -12.86 3.59
CA ALA A 211 -15.07 -12.45 2.41
C ALA A 211 -14.35 -13.61 1.70
N THR A 212 -13.78 -14.55 2.48
CA THR A 212 -13.05 -15.71 1.93
C THR A 212 -13.98 -16.77 1.34
N TYR A 213 -15.24 -16.84 1.77
CA TYR A 213 -16.22 -17.85 1.35
C TYR A 213 -17.24 -17.32 0.34
N LYS A 214 -17.38 -16.00 0.22
CA LYS A 214 -18.27 -15.38 -0.75
C LYS A 214 -17.75 -15.61 -2.16
N ARG A 215 -18.66 -16.05 -3.04
CA ARG A 215 -18.37 -16.14 -4.46
C ARG A 215 -18.10 -14.74 -4.99
N SER A 216 -17.09 -14.61 -5.83
CA SER A 216 -16.83 -13.37 -6.55
C SER A 216 -18.04 -12.93 -7.38
N GLU A 217 -18.35 -11.66 -7.32
CA GLU A 217 -19.36 -10.99 -8.12
C GLU A 217 -18.86 -10.82 -9.56
N LYS A 218 -19.76 -11.04 -10.52
CA LYS A 218 -19.50 -10.79 -11.94
C LYS A 218 -20.13 -9.45 -12.30
N THR A 219 -19.30 -8.48 -12.66
CA THR A 219 -19.73 -7.14 -13.09
C THR A 219 -19.96 -7.05 -14.60
N GLY A 220 -19.76 -8.13 -15.35
CA GLY A 220 -20.07 -8.22 -16.79
C GLY A 220 -19.06 -7.53 -17.71
N GLN A 221 -18.58 -6.33 -17.38
CA GLN A 221 -17.71 -5.54 -18.25
C GLN A 221 -16.23 -5.50 -17.81
N PRO A 222 -15.26 -5.44 -18.74
CA PRO A 222 -13.92 -4.98 -18.42
C PRO A 222 -13.99 -3.51 -17.93
N PRO A 223 -13.08 -3.07 -17.05
CA PRO A 223 -11.81 -3.70 -16.70
C PRO A 223 -11.88 -4.72 -15.57
N ASN A 224 -12.99 -4.84 -14.82
CA ASN A 224 -13.09 -5.58 -13.56
C ASN A 224 -14.13 -6.71 -13.53
N LYS A 225 -14.26 -7.48 -14.61
CA LYS A 225 -15.25 -8.58 -14.83
C LYS A 225 -15.61 -9.48 -13.63
N LYS A 226 -14.69 -9.72 -12.71
CA LYS A 226 -14.85 -10.60 -11.54
C LYS A 226 -14.07 -10.04 -10.36
N LYS A 227 -14.77 -9.71 -9.27
CA LYS A 227 -14.18 -9.18 -8.03
C LYS A 227 -14.87 -9.79 -6.80
N ALA A 228 -14.15 -9.94 -5.69
CA ALA A 228 -14.69 -10.45 -4.44
C ALA A 228 -14.56 -9.37 -3.35
N LEU A 229 -15.67 -9.04 -2.70
CA LEU A 229 -15.68 -8.03 -1.64
C LEU A 229 -14.92 -8.57 -0.41
N LEU A 230 -13.97 -7.78 0.08
CA LEU A 230 -13.22 -8.07 1.31
C LEU A 230 -13.72 -7.28 2.51
N GLY A 231 -14.25 -6.07 2.31
CA GLY A 231 -14.67 -5.19 3.39
C GLY A 231 -14.92 -3.75 2.94
N ALA A 232 -15.18 -2.88 3.90
CA ALA A 232 -15.43 -1.45 3.68
C ALA A 232 -14.49 -0.62 4.56
N LEU A 233 -13.74 0.28 3.92
CA LEU A 233 -12.94 1.32 4.55
C LEU A 233 -13.80 2.58 4.67
N ARG A 234 -13.87 3.15 5.87
CA ARG A 234 -14.58 4.39 6.17
C ARG A 234 -13.58 5.41 6.69
N ILE A 235 -13.58 6.61 6.13
CA ILE A 235 -12.71 7.72 6.50
C ILE A 235 -13.58 8.80 7.15
N TYR A 236 -13.25 9.20 8.37
CA TYR A 236 -14.02 10.15 9.18
C TYR A 236 -13.38 11.54 9.22
N SER A 237 -12.05 11.60 9.09
CA SER A 237 -11.29 12.84 9.11
C SER A 237 -10.13 12.74 8.12
N LEU A 238 -9.83 13.86 7.48
CA LEU A 238 -8.66 14.03 6.63
C LEU A 238 -7.88 15.21 7.21
N PRO A 239 -6.95 14.97 8.15
CA PRO A 239 -6.06 16.03 8.60
C PRO A 239 -5.32 16.59 7.39
N GLU A 240 -5.38 17.92 7.25
CA GLU A 240 -4.67 18.63 6.19
C GLU A 240 -3.17 18.39 6.37
N CYS A 241 -2.54 17.84 5.33
CA CYS A 241 -1.11 17.70 5.25
C CYS A 241 -0.66 18.54 4.06
N ASN A 242 -0.18 19.74 4.34
CA ASN A 242 0.40 20.59 3.31
C ASN A 242 1.69 19.94 2.83
N THR A 243 1.81 19.74 1.51
CA THR A 243 3.01 19.17 0.91
C THR A 243 4.24 20.06 1.10
N GLU A 244 4.03 21.36 1.28
CA GLU A 244 5.09 22.34 1.55
C GLU A 244 5.69 22.19 2.96
N ASP A 245 4.90 21.70 3.92
CA ASP A 245 5.31 21.49 5.31
C ASP A 245 5.92 20.09 5.54
N LEU A 246 6.03 19.26 4.49
CA LEU A 246 6.60 17.92 4.59
C LEU A 246 8.10 17.98 4.80
N GLN A 247 8.52 17.79 6.05
CA GLN A 247 9.91 17.57 6.40
C GLN A 247 10.31 16.12 6.11
N LEU A 248 11.47 15.95 5.48
CA LEU A 248 12.02 14.60 5.27
C LEU A 248 12.34 13.97 6.62
N PRO A 249 12.11 12.67 6.82
CA PRO A 249 12.55 12.04 8.05
C PRO A 249 14.08 12.15 8.19
N PRO A 250 14.66 12.37 9.38
CA PRO A 250 16.09 12.66 9.58
C PRO A 250 17.04 11.63 8.93
N LYS A 251 16.59 10.37 8.87
CA LYS A 251 17.29 9.25 8.23
C LYS A 251 17.48 9.43 6.72
N TYR A 252 16.57 10.13 6.06
CA TYR A 252 16.61 10.44 4.63
C TYR A 252 17.30 11.78 4.36
N GLU A 253 17.18 12.75 5.25
CA GLU A 253 17.91 14.03 5.17
C GLU A 253 19.43 13.79 5.14
N GLY A 254 19.97 13.07 6.13
CA GLY A 254 21.40 12.75 6.15
C GLY A 254 21.87 11.85 4.99
N ALA A 255 20.94 11.17 4.31
CA ALA A 255 21.22 10.33 3.15
C ALA A 255 21.14 11.08 1.81
N MET A 256 20.65 12.33 1.81
CA MET A 256 20.65 13.23 0.64
C MET A 256 21.98 13.98 0.47
N ASN A 257 22.96 13.81 1.36
CA ASN A 257 24.31 14.32 1.14
C ASN A 257 24.99 13.59 -0.04
N GLU A 258 25.77 14.31 -0.85
CA GLU A 258 26.34 13.83 -2.13
C GLU A 258 27.12 12.50 -2.02
N GLU A 259 27.84 12.28 -0.92
CA GLU A 259 28.58 11.04 -0.69
C GLU A 259 27.68 9.84 -0.38
N ALA A 260 26.54 10.07 0.28
CA ALA A 260 25.56 9.04 0.61
C ALA A 260 24.67 8.68 -0.59
N LEU A 261 24.40 9.64 -1.47
CA LEU A 261 23.66 9.47 -2.73
C LEU A 261 24.31 8.43 -3.65
N LYS A 262 25.65 8.44 -3.77
CA LYS A 262 26.42 7.44 -4.53
C LYS A 262 26.22 6.02 -4.00
N LYS A 263 26.05 5.86 -2.67
CA LYS A 263 25.86 4.56 -2.01
C LYS A 263 24.39 4.09 -1.97
N LYS A 264 23.43 5.01 -2.05
CA LYS A 264 21.97 4.72 -1.96
C LYS A 264 21.20 5.37 -3.13
N PRO A 265 21.26 4.81 -4.34
CA PRO A 265 20.63 5.39 -5.55
C PRO A 265 19.09 5.45 -5.52
N GLU A 266 18.45 4.93 -4.47
CA GLU A 266 17.01 5.07 -4.25
C GLU A 266 16.62 6.34 -3.52
N VAL A 267 17.54 6.91 -2.75
CA VAL A 267 17.37 8.20 -2.06
C VAL A 267 17.54 9.35 -3.06
N ALA A 268 18.40 9.17 -4.06
CA ALA A 268 18.59 10.09 -5.19
C ALA A 268 17.35 10.32 -6.06
N LYS A 269 16.27 9.56 -5.85
CA LYS A 269 15.03 9.62 -6.64
C LYS A 269 13.88 10.25 -5.88
N LEU A 270 14.16 10.75 -4.68
CA LEU A 270 13.16 11.41 -3.86
C LEU A 270 13.07 12.87 -4.29
N ASN A 271 11.86 13.38 -4.37
CA ASN A 271 11.57 14.79 -4.59
C ASN A 271 10.49 15.21 -3.59
N PRO A 272 10.86 15.51 -2.33
CA PRO A 272 9.90 15.79 -1.27
C PRO A 272 9.19 17.14 -1.44
N LYS A 273 9.71 18.04 -2.30
CA LYS A 273 9.13 19.36 -2.58
C LYS A 273 8.38 19.41 -3.92
N GLY A 274 8.27 18.28 -4.61
CA GLY A 274 7.53 18.21 -5.87
C GLY A 274 6.03 18.43 -5.66
N PRO A 275 5.31 18.90 -6.69
CA PRO A 275 3.86 19.02 -6.63
C PRO A 275 3.19 17.65 -6.55
N HIS A 276 2.00 17.60 -5.95
CA HIS A 276 1.17 16.40 -5.88
C HIS A 276 -0.30 16.73 -6.21
N SER A 277 -0.85 15.97 -7.15
CA SER A 277 -2.23 16.05 -7.59
C SER A 277 -3.10 15.10 -6.75
N GLY A 278 -3.57 15.57 -5.60
CA GLY A 278 -4.47 14.78 -4.75
C GLY A 278 -4.39 15.09 -3.27
N ASN A 279 -5.09 14.26 -2.49
CA ASN A 279 -5.00 14.28 -1.05
C ASN A 279 -4.04 13.18 -0.60
N LEU A 280 -2.80 13.57 -0.29
CA LEU A 280 -1.75 12.65 0.13
C LEU A 280 -2.15 11.84 1.36
N THR A 281 -2.83 12.47 2.32
CA THR A 281 -3.30 11.81 3.54
C THR A 281 -4.32 10.72 3.21
N GLU A 282 -5.29 11.00 2.35
CA GLU A 282 -6.28 10.00 1.91
C GLU A 282 -5.60 8.82 1.23
N GLU A 283 -4.73 9.11 0.26
CA GLU A 283 -3.99 8.09 -0.50
C GLU A 283 -3.14 7.21 0.42
N MET A 284 -2.53 7.82 1.44
CA MET A 284 -1.80 7.14 2.50
C MET A 284 -2.70 6.25 3.35
N ILE A 285 -3.87 6.73 3.76
CA ILE A 285 -4.85 5.95 4.54
C ILE A 285 -5.25 4.71 3.75
N VAL A 286 -5.64 4.86 2.48
CA VAL A 286 -6.09 3.76 1.63
C VAL A 286 -4.96 2.74 1.41
N PHE A 287 -3.76 3.21 1.08
CA PHE A 287 -2.64 2.32 0.78
C PHE A 287 -2.15 1.57 2.01
N THR A 288 -1.96 2.27 3.14
CA THR A 288 -1.52 1.66 4.40
C THR A 288 -2.60 0.74 4.99
N CYS A 289 -3.89 1.02 4.77
CA CYS A 289 -4.99 0.12 5.10
C CYS A 289 -4.82 -1.23 4.38
N TRP A 290 -4.62 -1.22 3.05
CA TRP A 290 -4.40 -2.46 2.31
C TRP A 290 -3.16 -3.22 2.78
N ILE A 291 -2.05 -2.53 3.05
CA ILE A 291 -0.82 -3.15 3.58
C ILE A 291 -1.08 -3.79 4.94
N ALA A 292 -1.84 -3.14 5.82
CA ALA A 292 -2.21 -3.70 7.12
C ALA A 292 -3.03 -4.99 6.96
N VAL A 293 -3.97 -5.02 6.00
CA VAL A 293 -4.77 -6.20 5.68
C VAL A 293 -3.91 -7.35 5.15
N GLU A 294 -3.07 -7.09 4.15
CA GLU A 294 -2.21 -8.11 3.54
C GLU A 294 -1.17 -8.61 4.55
N GLY A 295 -0.53 -7.72 5.30
CA GLY A 295 0.45 -8.07 6.34
C GLY A 295 -0.16 -8.93 7.44
N GLU A 296 -1.38 -8.62 7.89
CA GLU A 296 -2.09 -9.45 8.87
C GLU A 296 -2.47 -10.82 8.28
N HIS A 297 -3.05 -10.86 7.09
CA HIS A 297 -3.40 -12.10 6.41
C HIS A 297 -2.16 -13.01 6.31
N ARG A 298 -1.04 -12.47 5.84
CA ARG A 298 0.20 -13.23 5.67
C ARG A 298 0.82 -13.69 6.97
N LEU A 299 0.78 -12.88 8.03
CA LEU A 299 1.32 -13.35 9.31
C LEU A 299 0.48 -14.42 9.97
N ARG A 300 -0.85 -14.44 9.72
CA ARG A 300 -1.68 -15.56 10.16
C ARG A 300 -1.32 -16.85 9.42
N TYR A 301 -1.10 -16.80 8.10
CA TYR A 301 -0.79 -18.00 7.31
C TYR A 301 0.68 -18.42 7.36
N LYS A 302 1.63 -17.50 7.46
CA LYS A 302 3.06 -17.81 7.54
C LYS A 302 3.45 -18.50 8.84
N ILE A 303 2.68 -18.32 9.91
CA ILE A 303 2.84 -19.14 11.13
C ILE A 303 2.54 -20.60 10.81
N PHE A 304 1.51 -20.88 9.99
CA PHE A 304 1.22 -22.25 9.57
C PHE A 304 2.28 -22.78 8.59
N ASP A 305 2.71 -21.99 7.59
CA ASP A 305 3.79 -22.41 6.67
C ASP A 305 5.09 -22.75 7.42
N LEU A 306 5.47 -21.94 8.43
CA LEU A 306 6.64 -22.19 9.26
C LEU A 306 6.46 -23.43 10.15
N LEU A 307 5.27 -23.63 10.71
CA LEU A 307 4.98 -24.82 11.54
C LEU A 307 4.93 -26.09 10.69
N GLU A 308 4.46 -26.01 9.45
CA GLU A 308 4.45 -27.11 8.49
C GLU A 308 5.87 -27.45 8.04
N GLU A 309 6.69 -26.45 7.69
CA GLU A 309 8.11 -26.63 7.34
C GLU A 309 8.91 -27.22 8.52
N ILE A 310 8.64 -26.79 9.75
CA ILE A 310 9.24 -27.37 10.96
C ILE A 310 8.73 -28.81 11.19
N ALA A 311 7.45 -29.08 11.00
CA ALA A 311 6.87 -30.42 11.18
C ALA A 311 7.32 -31.43 10.10
N GLU A 312 7.58 -30.96 8.88
CA GLU A 312 8.22 -31.74 7.81
C GLU A 312 9.68 -32.03 8.16
N TYR A 313 10.42 -31.03 8.66
CA TYR A 313 11.81 -31.20 9.10
C TYR A 313 11.98 -32.17 10.29
N PHE A 314 11.00 -32.24 11.21
CA PHE A 314 11.01 -33.18 12.34
C PHE A 314 10.41 -34.55 12.02
N LYS A 315 9.89 -34.77 10.81
CA LYS A 315 9.43 -36.08 10.34
C LYS A 315 10.51 -36.86 9.60
N GLU A 316 11.60 -36.21 9.20
CA GLU A 316 12.85 -36.81 8.76
C GLU A 316 13.77 -37.09 9.97
#